data_AF-A0A151J2G5-F1
#
_entry.id   AF-A0A151J2G5-F1
#
_cell.length_a   1.000
_cell.length_b   1.000
_cell.length_c   1.000
_cell.angle_alpha   90.00
_cell.angle_beta   90.00
_cell.angle_gamma   90.00
#
_symmetry.space_group_name_H-M   'P 1'
#
loop_
_entity.id
_entity.type
_entity.pdbx_description
1 polymer ?
#
loop_
_entity_poly.entity_id
_entity_poly.type
_entity_poly.pdbx_seq_one_letter_code
_entity_poly.pdbx_strand_id
1 'polypeptide(L)'
;MGMCDFVVKSFHTDIDRLHFDAEIVFKQIEINTTYHLNVRLLVPIAYKGPIYLSLDNVGAKADIDINLTTRDSKRYVYLSKLKINIDFKNYNIKYDVDNSDLTQFNEIIRNFVGNNQEEIIKIFKPIIEAEISRRIILIFNNIVKQFTYEELFPDRT
;
A
#
# COMPACT_ATOMS: atom_id res chain seq x y z
N MET A 1 3.18 11.80 8.55
CA MET A 1 4.14 10.79 9.06
C MET A 1 3.30 9.75 9.77
N GLY A 2 3.32 8.48 9.37
CA GLY A 2 2.42 7.48 9.97
C GLY A 2 2.70 6.02 9.57
N MET A 3 3.38 5.78 8.45
CA MET A 3 3.70 4.40 8.03
C MET A 3 4.80 3.73 8.86
N CYS A 4 5.50 4.45 9.75
CA CYS A 4 6.56 3.88 10.60
C CYS A 4 6.06 3.44 11.99
N ASP A 5 4.86 3.86 12.42
CA ASP A 5 4.24 3.41 13.67
C ASP A 5 3.26 2.26 13.35
N PHE A 6 3.77 1.04 13.44
CA PHE A 6 3.00 -0.17 13.19
C PHE A 6 3.29 -1.24 14.24
N VAL A 7 2.33 -2.15 14.40
CA VAL A 7 2.41 -3.32 15.27
C VAL A 7 2.32 -4.57 14.41
N VAL A 8 3.33 -5.44 14.50
CA VAL A 8 3.26 -6.79 13.95
C VAL A 8 2.42 -7.64 14.90
N LYS A 9 1.25 -8.09 14.45
CA LYS A 9 0.34 -8.97 15.20
C LYS A 9 0.78 -10.42 15.14
N SER A 10 1.24 -10.86 13.97
CA SER A 10 1.79 -12.19 13.78
C SER A 10 2.81 -12.19 12.65
N PHE A 11 3.79 -13.07 12.77
CA PHE A 11 4.73 -13.40 11.71
C PHE A 11 4.93 -14.91 11.73
N HIS A 12 4.39 -15.60 10.71
CA HIS A 12 4.54 -17.02 10.53
C HIS A 12 5.57 -17.28 9.44
N THR A 13 6.38 -18.32 9.65
CA THR A 13 7.54 -18.63 8.84
C THR A 13 7.57 -20.12 8.55
N ASP A 14 7.49 -20.46 7.27
CA ASP A 14 7.73 -21.80 6.74
C ASP A 14 9.00 -21.75 5.89
N ILE A 15 10.16 -21.98 6.53
CA ILE A 15 11.46 -21.93 5.85
C ILE A 15 11.60 -23.04 4.81
N ASP A 16 10.99 -24.21 5.04
CA ASP A 16 11.08 -25.35 4.12
C ASP A 16 10.37 -25.05 2.80
N ARG A 17 9.27 -24.28 2.86
CA ARG A 17 8.55 -23.78 1.68
C ARG A 17 9.00 -22.39 1.21
N LEU A 18 9.92 -21.74 1.94
CA LEU A 18 10.32 -20.35 1.72
C LEU A 18 9.14 -19.37 1.68
N HIS A 19 8.15 -19.62 2.54
CA HIS A 19 6.89 -18.90 2.61
C HIS A 19 6.72 -18.23 3.97
N PHE A 20 6.16 -17.03 3.99
CA PHE A 20 5.91 -16.28 5.21
C PHE A 20 4.55 -15.59 5.15
N ASP A 21 3.90 -15.50 6.31
CA ASP A 21 2.69 -14.72 6.50
C ASP A 21 2.93 -13.67 7.57
N ALA A 22 2.50 -12.43 7.31
CA ALA A 22 2.55 -11.35 8.29
C ALA A 22 1.19 -10.70 8.45
N GLU A 23 0.82 -10.39 9.69
CA GLU A 23 -0.31 -9.50 10.00
C GLU A 23 0.23 -8.26 10.70
N ILE A 24 -0.07 -7.10 10.14
CA ILE A 24 0.44 -5.79 10.57
C ILE A 24 -0.75 -4.85 10.79
N VAL A 25 -0.69 -4.02 11.82
CA VAL A 25 -1.67 -2.98 12.08
C VAL A 25 -0.98 -1.63 12.21
N PHE A 26 -1.44 -0.66 11.44
CA PHE A 26 -1.05 0.74 11.55
C PHE A 26 -2.10 1.47 12.39
N LYS A 27 -1.67 2.15 13.45
CA LYS A 27 -2.60 2.90 14.31
C LYS A 27 -3.22 4.07 13.56
N GLN A 28 -2.38 4.84 12.87
CA GLN A 28 -2.80 5.99 12.09
C GLN A 28 -1.87 6.21 10.90
N ILE A 29 -2.44 6.42 9.72
CA ILE A 29 -1.73 6.79 8.51
C ILE A 29 -2.28 8.12 8.02
N GLU A 30 -1.40 9.11 7.91
CA GLU A 30 -1.72 10.40 7.31
C GLU A 30 -1.03 10.54 5.96
N ILE A 31 -1.81 10.86 4.94
CA ILE A 31 -1.33 11.08 3.58
C ILE A 31 -1.75 12.48 3.15
N ASN A 32 -0.76 13.31 2.81
CA ASN A 32 -0.97 14.57 2.13
C ASN A 32 -0.46 14.39 0.69
N THR A 33 -1.36 14.50 -0.29
CA THR A 33 -1.02 14.32 -1.70
C THR A 33 -1.86 15.26 -2.57
N THR A 34 -1.61 15.24 -3.88
CA THR A 34 -2.37 16.00 -4.87
C THR A 34 -3.12 15.05 -5.78
N TYR A 35 -4.43 15.19 -5.88
CA TYR A 35 -5.22 14.38 -6.80
C TYR A 35 -5.33 15.06 -8.16
N HIS A 36 -5.41 14.25 -9.21
CA HIS A 36 -5.64 14.68 -10.58
C HIS A 36 -6.90 13.98 -11.08
N LEU A 37 -8.02 14.69 -11.16
CA LEU A 37 -9.27 14.16 -11.71
C LEU A 37 -9.44 14.68 -13.13
N ASN A 38 -9.67 13.77 -14.07
CA ASN A 38 -9.98 14.08 -15.46
C ASN A 38 -11.24 13.32 -15.86
N VAL A 39 -12.39 13.98 -15.78
CA VAL A 39 -13.70 13.40 -16.08
C VAL A 39 -14.22 14.03 -17.36
N ARG A 40 -14.55 13.18 -18.34
CA ARG A 40 -15.18 13.61 -19.60
C ARG A 40 -16.70 13.47 -19.47
N LEU A 41 -17.37 14.56 -19.11
CA LEU A 41 -18.81 14.72 -19.24
C LEU A 41 -19.13 15.60 -20.46
N LEU A 42 -20.40 15.99 -20.64
CA LEU A 42 -20.81 17.02 -21.62
C LEU A 42 -19.96 18.31 -21.52
N VAL A 43 -19.44 18.61 -20.32
CA VAL A 43 -18.38 19.60 -20.09
C VAL A 43 -17.16 18.87 -19.49
N PRO A 44 -15.96 19.00 -20.07
CA PRO A 44 -14.75 18.37 -19.52
C PRO A 44 -14.35 19.04 -18.21
N ILE A 45 -14.19 18.24 -17.16
CA ILE A 45 -13.74 18.71 -15.85
C ILE A 45 -12.36 18.10 -15.59
N ALA A 46 -11.35 18.95 -15.62
CA ALA A 46 -9.98 18.62 -15.23
C ALA A 46 -9.62 19.45 -14.00
N TYR A 47 -9.42 18.78 -12.86
CA TYR A 47 -9.08 19.45 -11.62
C TYR A 47 -7.90 18.79 -10.93
N LYS A 48 -7.05 19.65 -10.35
CA LYS A 48 -5.91 19.28 -9.55
C LYS A 48 -5.98 20.04 -8.22
N GLY A 49 -5.95 19.33 -7.11
CA GLY A 49 -5.96 19.96 -5.80
C GLY A 49 -5.36 19.08 -4.71
N PRO A 50 -5.05 19.65 -3.54
CA PRO A 50 -4.57 18.87 -2.42
C PRO A 50 -5.69 18.00 -1.84
N ILE A 51 -5.31 16.82 -1.38
CA ILE A 51 -6.16 15.89 -0.64
C ILE A 51 -5.41 15.43 0.60
N TYR A 52 -6.11 15.45 1.72
CA TYR A 52 -5.61 15.01 3.01
C TYR A 52 -6.42 13.77 3.42
N LEU A 53 -5.73 12.65 3.56
CA LEU A 53 -6.31 11.38 3.98
C LEU A 53 -5.79 11.05 5.38
N SER A 54 -6.71 10.67 6.26
CA SER A 54 -6.39 10.08 7.56
C SER A 54 -7.04 8.72 7.62
N LEU A 55 -6.25 7.68 7.88
CA LEU A 55 -6.69 6.29 7.96
C LEU A 55 -6.34 5.77 9.36
N ASP A 56 -7.33 5.29 10.08
CA ASP A 56 -7.15 4.80 11.45
C ASP A 56 -7.33 3.28 11.49
N ASN A 57 -6.49 2.62 12.29
CA ASN A 57 -6.51 1.17 12.52
C ASN A 57 -6.49 0.34 11.23
N VAL A 58 -5.60 0.70 10.30
CA VAL A 58 -5.44 -0.02 9.03
C VAL A 58 -4.78 -1.37 9.30
N GLY A 59 -5.49 -2.44 8.97
CA GLY A 59 -4.93 -3.80 9.00
C GLY A 59 -4.30 -4.15 7.66
N ALA A 60 -3.22 -4.91 7.68
CA ALA A 60 -2.60 -5.47 6.48
C ALA A 60 -2.21 -6.93 6.73
N LYS A 61 -2.59 -7.81 5.82
CA LYS A 61 -2.11 -9.20 5.76
C LYS A 61 -1.22 -9.35 4.54
N ALA A 62 -0.03 -9.90 4.73
CA ALA A 62 0.94 -10.15 3.67
C ALA A 62 1.22 -11.64 3.55
N ASP A 63 1.11 -12.15 2.33
CA ASP A 63 1.50 -13.48 1.88
C ASP A 63 2.76 -13.31 1.03
N ILE A 64 3.85 -13.95 1.47
CA ILE A 64 5.22 -13.60 1.08
C ILE A 64 5.93 -14.88 0.64
N ASP A 65 6.34 -14.94 -0.63
CA ASP A 65 7.20 -16.00 -1.14
C ASP A 65 8.59 -15.44 -1.43
N ILE A 66 9.62 -16.06 -0.85
CA ILE A 66 11.01 -15.80 -1.24
C ILE A 66 11.55 -16.97 -2.05
N ASN A 67 12.55 -16.72 -2.88
CA ASN A 67 13.27 -17.77 -3.61
C ASN A 67 14.78 -17.56 -3.49
N LEU A 68 15.50 -18.61 -3.85
CA LEU A 68 16.96 -18.61 -3.88
C LEU A 68 17.47 -18.44 -5.30
N THR A 69 18.55 -17.70 -5.44
CA THR A 69 19.35 -17.65 -6.65
C THR A 69 20.82 -17.89 -6.30
N THR A 70 21.58 -18.47 -7.22
CA THR A 70 23.01 -18.74 -7.02
C THR A 70 23.83 -17.79 -7.86
N ARG A 71 24.77 -17.09 -7.21
CA ARG A 71 25.73 -16.20 -7.85
C ARG A 71 27.10 -16.43 -7.22
N ASP A 72 28.14 -16.60 -8.03
CA ASP A 72 29.52 -16.78 -7.56
C ASP A 72 29.62 -17.90 -6.50
N SER A 73 28.91 -19.02 -6.75
CA SER A 73 28.79 -20.18 -5.85
C SER A 73 28.18 -19.91 -4.46
N LYS A 74 27.56 -18.73 -4.26
CA LYS A 74 26.84 -18.35 -3.05
C LYS A 74 25.34 -18.26 -3.32
N ARG A 75 24.53 -18.63 -2.33
CA ARG A 75 23.07 -18.53 -2.41
C ARG A 75 22.63 -17.16 -1.92
N TYR A 76 21.68 -16.55 -2.61
CA TYR A 76 21.08 -15.26 -2.26
C TYR A 76 19.57 -15.38 -2.26
N VAL A 77 18.93 -14.64 -1.37
CA VAL A 77 17.48 -14.56 -1.26
C VAL A 77 16.96 -13.43 -2.11
N TYR A 78 15.81 -13.62 -2.72
CA TYR A 78 15.00 -12.52 -3.23
C TYR A 78 13.52 -12.78 -2.96
N LEU A 79 12.77 -11.71 -2.69
CA LEU A 79 11.32 -11.72 -2.61
C LEU A 79 10.77 -11.92 -4.03
N SER A 80 10.18 -13.10 -4.26
CA SER A 80 9.68 -13.53 -5.56
C SER A 80 8.23 -13.11 -5.77
N LYS A 81 7.44 -13.10 -4.69
CA LYS A 81 6.04 -12.71 -4.71
C LYS A 81 5.63 -12.10 -3.37
N LEU A 82 4.77 -11.10 -3.44
CA LEU A 82 4.17 -10.45 -2.29
C LEU A 82 2.72 -10.10 -2.62
N LYS A 83 1.78 -10.72 -1.91
CA LYS A 83 0.36 -10.37 -1.98
C LYS A 83 -0.05 -9.71 -0.67
N ILE A 84 -0.62 -8.52 -0.76
CA ILE A 84 -1.09 -7.77 0.39
C ILE A 84 -2.60 -7.65 0.31
N ASN A 85 -3.27 -7.83 1.45
CA ASN A 85 -4.68 -7.50 1.65
C ASN A 85 -4.79 -6.44 2.75
N ILE A 86 -5.29 -5.25 2.40
CA ILE A 86 -5.43 -4.11 3.29
C ILE A 86 -6.88 -3.98 3.75
N ASP A 87 -7.08 -3.89 5.05
CA ASP A 87 -8.38 -3.62 5.66
C ASP A 87 -8.46 -2.15 6.09
N PHE A 88 -9.17 -1.35 5.29
CA PHE A 88 -9.48 0.05 5.59
C PHE A 88 -10.71 0.10 6.49
N LYS A 89 -10.50 0.02 7.81
CA LYS A 89 -11.60 0.05 8.78
C LYS A 89 -12.23 1.43 8.89
N ASN A 90 -11.41 2.43 9.16
CA ASN A 90 -11.84 3.81 9.34
C ASN A 90 -10.98 4.73 8.46
N TYR A 91 -11.63 5.57 7.67
CA TYR A 91 -10.95 6.54 6.82
C TYR A 91 -11.71 7.87 6.82
N ASN A 92 -10.95 8.96 6.78
CA ASN A 92 -11.45 10.30 6.64
C ASN A 92 -10.73 10.98 5.48
N ILE A 93 -11.51 11.58 4.58
CA ILE A 93 -11.00 12.22 3.38
C ILE A 93 -11.40 13.69 3.44
N LYS A 94 -10.39 14.57 3.47
CA LYS A 94 -10.58 16.02 3.38
C LYS A 94 -10.05 16.49 2.03
N TYR A 95 -10.94 17.12 1.28
CA TYR A 95 -10.60 17.82 0.05
C TYR A 95 -10.38 19.29 0.38
N ASP A 96 -9.35 19.89 -0.18
CA ASP A 96 -9.19 21.35 -0.13
C ASP A 96 -9.97 21.96 -1.30
N VAL A 97 -11.17 22.45 -1.00
CA VAL A 97 -12.17 22.87 -2.01
C VAL A 97 -12.67 24.30 -1.79
N ASP A 98 -11.92 25.10 -1.03
CA ASP A 98 -12.31 26.47 -0.62
C ASP A 98 -12.10 27.55 -1.70
N ASN A 99 -11.80 27.17 -2.95
CA ASN A 99 -11.77 28.13 -4.05
C ASN A 99 -13.18 28.29 -4.66
N SER A 100 -13.70 29.51 -4.62
CA SER A 100 -15.06 29.92 -5.05
C SER A 100 -15.44 29.59 -6.49
N ASP A 101 -14.48 29.23 -7.35
CA ASP A 101 -14.70 28.86 -8.75
C ASP A 101 -15.09 27.37 -8.93
N LEU A 102 -15.22 26.61 -7.83
CA LEU A 102 -15.36 25.16 -7.84
C LEU A 102 -16.68 24.64 -7.28
N THR A 103 -17.69 25.49 -7.08
CA THR A 103 -18.98 25.09 -6.48
C THR A 103 -19.59 23.85 -7.15
N GLN A 104 -19.56 23.77 -8.49
CA GLN A 104 -20.05 22.60 -9.24
C GLN A 104 -19.17 21.35 -9.05
N PHE A 105 -17.85 21.52 -8.95
CA PHE A 105 -16.93 20.43 -8.63
C PHE A 105 -17.14 19.92 -7.20
N ASN A 106 -17.36 20.82 -6.25
CA ASN A 106 -17.64 20.50 -4.85
C ASN A 106 -18.92 19.67 -4.73
N GLU A 107 -19.97 20.03 -5.47
CA GLU A 107 -21.21 19.24 -5.52
C GLU A 107 -20.98 17.84 -6.10
N ILE A 108 -20.21 17.73 -7.19
CA ILE A 108 -19.92 16.42 -7.80
C ILE A 108 -19.12 15.54 -6.83
N ILE A 109 -18.06 16.04 -6.22
CA ILE A 109 -17.26 15.26 -5.26
C ILE A 109 -18.11 14.90 -4.03
N ARG A 110 -18.86 15.84 -3.47
CA ARG A 110 -19.64 15.57 -2.27
C ARG A 110 -20.77 14.57 -2.54
N ASN A 111 -21.47 14.70 -3.66
CA ASN A 111 -22.61 13.85 -3.99
C ASN A 111 -22.21 12.49 -4.58
N PHE A 112 -21.13 12.43 -5.36
CA PHE A 112 -20.67 11.19 -5.99
C PHE A 112 -19.64 10.47 -5.13
N VAL A 113 -18.58 11.15 -4.69
CA VAL A 113 -17.53 10.48 -3.91
C VAL A 113 -17.97 10.28 -2.46
N GLY A 114 -18.58 11.29 -1.84
CA GLY A 114 -19.04 11.22 -0.44
C GLY A 114 -20.07 10.11 -0.18
N ASN A 115 -21.02 9.92 -1.11
CA ASN A 115 -22.08 8.91 -0.94
C ASN A 115 -21.66 7.49 -1.40
N ASN A 116 -20.56 7.34 -2.14
CA ASN A 116 -20.12 6.07 -2.71
C ASN A 116 -18.71 5.67 -2.26
N GLN A 117 -18.27 6.13 -1.09
CA GLN A 117 -16.89 5.93 -0.61
C GLN A 117 -16.50 4.45 -0.53
N GLU A 118 -17.39 3.57 -0.07
CA GLU A 118 -17.10 2.14 0.00
C GLU A 118 -16.85 1.52 -1.37
N GLU A 119 -17.64 1.89 -2.38
CA GLU A 119 -17.52 1.37 -3.74
C GLU A 119 -16.24 1.88 -4.41
N ILE A 120 -15.93 3.16 -4.19
CA ILE A 120 -14.67 3.76 -4.61
C ILE A 120 -13.49 3.04 -3.98
N ILE A 121 -13.50 2.78 -2.67
CA ILE A 121 -12.44 2.01 -2.01
C ILE A 121 -12.33 0.61 -2.58
N LYS A 122 -13.44 -0.08 -2.86
CA LYS A 122 -13.40 -1.42 -3.50
C LYS A 122 -12.72 -1.39 -4.86
N ILE A 123 -12.90 -0.31 -5.64
CA ILE A 123 -12.24 -0.12 -6.94
C ILE A 123 -10.74 0.18 -6.78
N PHE A 124 -10.38 1.08 -5.87
CA PHE A 124 -9.00 1.53 -5.70
C PHE A 124 -8.12 0.57 -4.88
N LYS A 125 -8.69 -0.16 -3.92
CA LYS A 125 -7.99 -1.11 -3.04
C LYS A 125 -7.06 -2.05 -3.80
N PRO A 126 -7.50 -2.82 -4.81
CA PRO A 126 -6.61 -3.75 -5.52
C PRO A 126 -5.48 -3.03 -6.26
N ILE A 127 -5.70 -1.81 -6.75
CA ILE A 127 -4.68 -1.00 -7.44
C ILE A 127 -3.60 -0.56 -6.43
N ILE A 128 -4.03 -0.10 -5.25
CA ILE A 128 -3.14 0.33 -4.17
C ILE A 128 -2.34 -0.86 -3.64
N GLU A 129 -2.98 -2.00 -3.38
CA GLU A 129 -2.32 -3.24 -2.94
C GLU A 129 -1.23 -3.69 -3.91
N ALA A 130 -1.53 -3.69 -5.21
CA ALA A 130 -0.56 -4.07 -6.24
C ALA A 130 0.65 -3.12 -6.30
N GLU A 131 0.41 -1.80 -6.22
CA GLU A 131 1.50 -0.82 -6.26
C GLU A 131 2.36 -0.85 -4.99
N ILE A 132 1.75 -1.07 -3.82
CA ILE A 132 2.49 -1.27 -2.56
C ILE A 132 3.33 -2.54 -2.64
N SER A 133 2.75 -3.68 -3.07
CA SER A 133 3.48 -4.93 -3.27
C SER A 133 4.69 -4.74 -4.18
N ARG A 134 4.51 -4.09 -5.33
CA ARG A 134 5.58 -3.82 -6.29
C ARG A 134 6.70 -2.98 -5.68
N ARG A 135 6.35 -1.93 -4.93
CA ARG A 135 7.34 -1.07 -4.25
C ARG A 135 8.10 -1.82 -3.16
N ILE A 136 7.42 -2.63 -2.35
CA ILE A 136 8.07 -3.43 -1.30
C ILE A 136 9.01 -4.45 -1.93
N ILE A 137 8.62 -5.16 -3.00
CA ILE A 137 9.51 -6.09 -3.72
C ILE A 137 10.80 -5.39 -4.18
N LEU A 138 10.68 -4.20 -4.78
CA LEU A 138 11.84 -3.44 -5.23
C LEU A 138 12.76 -3.02 -4.09
N ILE A 139 12.19 -2.52 -2.98
CA ILE A 139 12.96 -2.09 -1.82
C ILE A 139 13.63 -3.29 -1.16
N PHE A 140 12.86 -4.34 -0.87
CA PHE A 140 13.34 -5.56 -0.23
C PHE A 140 14.49 -6.19 -1.02
N ASN A 141 14.30 -6.41 -2.33
CA ASN A 141 15.33 -7.03 -3.18
C ASN A 141 16.59 -6.16 -3.32
N ASN A 142 16.47 -4.83 -3.22
CA ASN A 142 17.63 -3.95 -3.18
C ASN A 142 18.42 -4.04 -1.86
N ILE A 143 17.75 -4.39 -0.76
CA ILE A 143 18.38 -4.61 0.54
C ILE A 143 19.01 -6.01 0.60
N VAL A 144 18.22 -7.06 0.36
CA VAL A 144 18.66 -8.45 0.62
C VAL A 144 19.72 -8.96 -0.35
N LYS A 145 19.85 -8.36 -1.55
CA LYS A 145 20.89 -8.74 -2.53
C LYS A 145 22.33 -8.58 -2.02
N GLN A 146 22.52 -7.85 -0.91
CA GLN A 146 23.83 -7.64 -0.29
C GLN A 146 24.24 -8.77 0.66
N PHE A 147 23.32 -9.69 0.97
CA PHE A 147 23.52 -10.73 1.98
C PHE A 147 23.30 -12.12 1.38
N THR A 148 24.14 -13.07 1.74
CA THR A 148 23.92 -14.48 1.38
C THR A 148 22.76 -15.07 2.18
N TYR A 149 22.23 -16.20 1.70
CA TYR A 149 21.25 -16.98 2.44
C TYR A 149 21.77 -17.37 3.81
N GLU A 150 23.04 -17.79 3.90
CA GLU A 150 23.68 -18.21 5.15
C GLU A 150 23.85 -17.04 6.14
N GLU A 151 24.08 -15.82 5.66
CA GLU A 151 24.13 -14.62 6.50
C GLU A 151 22.74 -14.24 7.04
N LEU A 152 21.69 -14.41 6.24
CA LEU A 152 20.31 -14.12 6.64
C LEU A 152 19.71 -15.21 7.55
N PHE A 153 20.15 -16.46 7.39
CA PHE A 153 19.63 -17.62 8.11
C PHE A 153 20.77 -18.50 8.68
N PRO A 154 21.57 -17.98 9.63
CA PRO A 154 22.78 -18.65 10.11
C PRO A 154 22.53 -19.98 10.83
N ASP A 155 21.38 -20.13 11.49
CA ASP A 155 21.03 -21.35 12.24
C ASP A 155 20.48 -22.48 11.34
N ARG A 156 20.53 -22.33 10.02
CA ARG A 156 19.97 -23.27 9.02
C ARG A 156 21.04 -23.91 8.13
N THR A 157 22.31 -23.78 8.49
CA THR A 157 23.48 -24.41 7.87
C THR A 157 24.31 -25.13 8.89
#